data_AF-A0A9P5N6E0-F1
#
_entry.id   AF-A0A9P5N6E0-F1
#
_cell.length_a   1.000
_cell.length_b   1.000
_cell.length_c   1.000
_cell.angle_alpha   90.00
_cell.angle_beta   90.00
_cell.angle_gamma   90.00
#
_symmetry.space_group_name_H-M   'P 1'
#
loop_
_entity.id
_entity.type
_entity.pdbx_description
1 polymer ?
#
loop_
_entity_poly.entity_id
_entity_poly.type
_entity_poly.pdbx_seq_one_letter_code
_entity_poly.pdbx_strand_id
1 'polypeptide(L)'
;SQCEAVLSIQGIIAKKDLPPFEEKISPNSSHAQYLRQSVTLVGFQQPTFQRTIDNILEIHAHLGRSVGHNNIETCGIIGDFEGQPSIEMTNRYFTHKRQAGLAKDITFSEHVDPKGYLENAKGRNYVHIEDNAVYYYEMTTDKFGENKFVPTKPVRVQVGDIVEAQISVILAPLQDKKYKSSMIIRSLSIIDGSYTQASQ
;
A
#
# COMPACT_ATOMS: atom_id res chain seq x y z
N SER A 1 -11.76 -19.68 -7.14
CA SER A 1 -11.83 -18.34 -7.75
C SER A 1 -11.45 -17.34 -6.67
N GLN A 2 -10.33 -16.63 -6.80
CA GLN A 2 -9.98 -15.54 -5.88
C GLN A 2 -10.69 -14.29 -6.40
N CYS A 3 -11.59 -13.71 -5.61
CA CYS A 3 -12.25 -12.46 -5.94
C CYS A 3 -11.31 -11.34 -5.51
N GLU A 4 -10.79 -10.58 -6.46
CA GLU A 4 -10.01 -9.37 -6.21
C GLU A 4 -10.79 -8.17 -6.73
N ALA A 5 -11.11 -7.24 -5.84
CA ALA A 5 -11.67 -5.94 -6.20
C ALA A 5 -10.56 -4.89 -6.08
N VAL A 6 -10.23 -4.26 -7.21
CA VAL A 6 -9.32 -3.12 -7.24
C VAL A 6 -10.16 -1.84 -7.11
N LEU A 7 -9.87 -1.05 -6.09
CA LEU A 7 -10.54 0.23 -5.80
C LEU A 7 -9.55 1.37 -5.98
N SER A 8 -10.05 2.56 -6.32
CA SER A 8 -9.25 3.78 -6.36
C SER A 8 -9.70 4.72 -5.26
N ILE A 9 -8.74 5.24 -4.50
CA ILE A 9 -8.97 6.14 -3.37
C ILE A 9 -8.12 7.39 -3.57
N GLN A 10 -8.74 8.56 -3.53
CA GLN A 10 -8.04 9.83 -3.53
C GLN A 10 -7.95 10.38 -2.10
N GLY A 11 -6.81 10.96 -1.76
CA GLY A 11 -6.58 11.57 -0.46
C GLY A 11 -5.21 12.24 -0.37
N ILE A 12 -4.94 12.84 0.79
CA ILE A 12 -3.68 13.50 1.08
C ILE A 12 -2.80 12.55 1.89
N ILE A 13 -1.53 12.41 1.51
CA ILE A 13 -0.55 11.62 2.26
C ILE A 13 -0.30 12.28 3.63
N ALA A 14 -0.72 11.62 4.71
CA ALA A 14 -0.45 12.04 6.08
C ALA A 14 0.81 11.38 6.65
N LYS A 15 1.03 10.11 6.31
CA LYS A 15 2.24 9.33 6.68
C LYS A 15 2.65 8.45 5.51
N LYS A 16 3.95 8.18 5.39
CA LYS A 16 4.49 7.27 4.38
C LYS A 16 5.71 6.52 4.92
N ASP A 17 5.81 5.26 4.56
CA ASP A 17 7.00 4.42 4.66
C ASP A 17 7.19 3.80 3.28
N LEU A 18 8.01 4.44 2.45
CA LEU A 18 8.16 4.12 1.04
C LEU A 18 9.66 3.94 0.72
N PRO A 19 10.00 3.12 -0.29
CA PRO A 19 11.38 2.96 -0.72
C PRO A 19 11.93 4.26 -1.35
N PRO A 20 13.24 4.37 -1.61
CA PRO A 20 14.29 3.38 -1.35
C PRO A 20 14.69 3.32 0.13
N PHE A 21 15.25 2.19 0.56
CA PHE A 21 15.85 2.07 1.89
C PHE A 21 17.24 2.70 1.88
N GLU A 22 17.49 3.59 2.85
CA GLU A 22 18.80 4.24 3.00
C GLU A 22 19.81 3.38 3.75
N GLU A 23 19.34 2.52 4.66
CA GLU A 23 20.15 1.63 5.47
C GLU A 23 20.16 0.20 4.93
N LYS A 24 21.30 -0.49 5.13
CA LYS A 24 21.43 -1.90 4.76
C LYS A 24 20.53 -2.76 5.64
N ILE A 25 19.75 -3.61 4.99
CA ILE A 25 18.94 -4.61 5.68
C ILE A 25 19.77 -5.89 5.81
N SER A 26 19.86 -6.42 7.03
CA SER A 26 20.60 -7.66 7.30
C SER A 26 20.00 -8.84 6.52
N PRO A 27 20.80 -9.56 5.70
CA PRO A 27 20.32 -10.68 4.92
C PRO A 27 19.89 -11.84 5.84
N ASN A 28 18.81 -12.53 5.48
CA ASN A 28 18.23 -13.64 6.25
C ASN A 28 17.78 -13.27 7.67
N SER A 29 17.61 -11.98 7.99
CA SER A 29 16.97 -11.61 9.25
C SER A 29 15.52 -12.11 9.27
N SER A 30 15.05 -12.58 10.43
CA SER A 30 13.62 -12.83 10.66
C SER A 30 12.76 -11.58 10.45
N HIS A 31 13.38 -10.40 10.42
CA HIS A 31 12.75 -9.12 10.17
C HIS A 31 12.38 -8.89 8.70
N ALA A 32 13.04 -9.58 7.75
CA ALA A 32 12.78 -9.42 6.32
C ALA A 32 11.30 -9.67 5.98
N GLN A 33 10.65 -10.66 6.59
CA GLN A 33 9.22 -10.96 6.35
C GLN A 33 8.26 -9.84 6.76
N TYR A 34 8.70 -8.92 7.62
CA TYR A 34 7.92 -7.79 8.10
C TYR A 34 8.20 -6.51 7.33
N LEU A 35 9.16 -6.52 6.39
CA LEU A 35 9.41 -5.39 5.52
C LEU A 35 8.20 -5.16 4.62
N ARG A 36 7.70 -3.94 4.69
CA ARG A 36 6.55 -3.46 3.95
C ARG A 36 6.74 -1.99 3.64
N GLN A 37 5.99 -1.55 2.67
CA GLN A 37 5.72 -0.15 2.40
C GLN A 37 4.31 0.18 2.85
N SER A 38 4.09 1.42 3.27
CA SER A 38 2.78 1.89 3.66
C SER A 38 2.57 3.36 3.36
N VAL A 39 1.30 3.72 3.21
CA VAL A 39 0.86 5.12 3.22
C VAL A 39 -0.41 5.22 4.07
N THR A 40 -0.57 6.38 4.70
CA THR A 40 -1.79 6.76 5.40
C THR A 40 -2.39 7.96 4.70
N LEU A 41 -3.64 7.84 4.25
CA LEU A 41 -4.37 8.93 3.63
C LEU A 41 -5.34 9.59 4.60
N VAL A 42 -5.52 10.89 4.45
CA VAL A 42 -6.59 11.68 5.08
C VAL A 42 -7.34 12.48 4.02
N GLY A 43 -8.61 12.80 4.30
CA GLY A 43 -9.46 13.54 3.38
C GLY A 43 -9.84 14.96 3.81
N PHE A 44 -9.42 15.42 5.00
CA PHE A 44 -9.79 16.73 5.58
C PHE A 44 -11.27 17.10 5.37
N GLN A 45 -12.17 16.28 5.93
CA GLN A 45 -13.62 16.49 5.91
C GLN A 45 -14.27 16.53 4.51
N GLN A 46 -13.58 16.06 3.47
CA GLN A 46 -14.19 15.89 2.15
C GLN A 46 -15.28 14.81 2.19
N PRO A 47 -16.53 15.11 1.76
CA PRO A 47 -17.63 14.13 1.80
C PRO A 47 -17.34 12.86 1.00
N THR A 48 -16.57 12.98 -0.09
CA THR A 48 -16.15 11.85 -0.91
C THR A 48 -15.23 10.90 -0.14
N PHE A 49 -14.31 11.44 0.67
CA PHE A 49 -13.42 10.63 1.51
C PHE A 49 -14.18 9.94 2.63
N GLN A 50 -15.13 10.62 3.27
CA GLN A 50 -15.99 9.99 4.28
C GLN A 50 -16.79 8.83 3.68
N ARG A 51 -17.36 9.02 2.48
CA ARG A 51 -18.05 7.93 1.77
C ARG A 51 -17.12 6.75 1.48
N THR A 52 -15.86 7.02 1.14
CA THR A 52 -14.86 5.95 0.98
C THR A 52 -14.67 5.18 2.29
N ILE A 53 -14.53 5.85 3.43
CA ILE A 53 -14.43 5.20 4.75
C ILE A 53 -15.66 4.32 5.00
N ASP A 54 -16.87 4.85 4.77
CA ASP A 54 -18.12 4.13 4.99
C ASP A 54 -18.17 2.86 4.12
N ASN A 55 -17.79 2.96 2.85
CA ASN A 55 -17.72 1.82 1.91
C ASN A 55 -16.70 0.77 2.38
N ILE A 56 -15.56 1.19 2.94
CA ILE A 56 -14.53 0.27 3.46
C ILE A 56 -15.07 -0.51 4.66
N LEU A 57 -15.78 0.17 5.57
CA LEU A 57 -16.42 -0.45 6.73
C LEU A 57 -17.51 -1.44 6.29
N GLU A 58 -18.28 -1.10 5.26
CA GLU A 58 -19.26 -2.01 4.66
C GLU A 58 -18.57 -3.26 4.07
N ILE A 59 -17.53 -3.09 3.26
CA ILE A 59 -16.73 -4.22 2.73
C ILE A 59 -16.20 -5.09 3.87
N HIS A 60 -15.64 -4.49 4.92
CA HIS A 60 -15.17 -5.22 6.10
C HIS A 60 -16.30 -6.04 6.75
N ALA A 61 -17.49 -5.46 6.93
CA ALA A 61 -18.64 -6.17 7.47
C ALA A 61 -19.10 -7.32 6.56
N HIS A 62 -19.06 -7.15 5.23
CA HIS A 62 -19.34 -8.23 4.27
C HIS A 62 -18.32 -9.38 4.37
N LEU A 63 -17.03 -9.06 4.52
CA LEU A 63 -15.98 -10.06 4.75
C LEU A 63 -16.21 -10.79 6.08
N GLY A 64 -16.57 -10.07 7.14
CA GLY A 64 -16.90 -10.62 8.45
C GLY A 64 -18.07 -11.62 8.39
N ARG A 65 -19.12 -11.34 7.60
CA ARG A 65 -20.21 -12.30 7.36
C ARG A 65 -19.73 -13.60 6.72
N SER A 66 -18.72 -13.53 5.85
CA SER A 66 -18.23 -14.68 5.09
C SER A 66 -17.38 -15.66 5.94
N VAL A 67 -16.72 -15.17 6.99
CA VAL A 67 -15.88 -15.98 7.89
C VAL A 67 -16.45 -16.15 9.31
N GLY A 68 -17.57 -15.49 9.59
CA GLY A 68 -18.18 -15.37 10.91
C GLY A 68 -17.65 -14.15 11.67
N HIS A 69 -18.54 -13.28 12.15
CA HIS A 69 -18.17 -12.01 12.79
C HIS A 69 -17.23 -12.16 13.99
N ASN A 70 -17.31 -13.26 14.74
CA ASN A 70 -16.41 -13.51 15.88
C ASN A 70 -15.00 -13.94 15.47
N ASN A 71 -14.80 -14.24 14.18
CA ASN A 71 -13.54 -14.74 13.64
C ASN A 71 -12.79 -13.65 12.86
N ILE A 72 -13.36 -12.47 12.64
CA ILE A 72 -12.65 -11.34 12.04
C ILE A 72 -12.19 -10.38 13.14
N GLU A 73 -10.95 -9.91 13.04
CA GLU A 73 -10.42 -8.84 13.89
C GLU A 73 -11.12 -7.51 13.60
N THR A 74 -11.09 -6.58 14.56
CA THR A 74 -11.55 -5.20 14.35
C THR A 74 -10.87 -4.58 13.12
N CYS A 75 -11.63 -3.80 12.34
CA CYS A 75 -11.11 -3.13 11.15
C CYS A 75 -9.95 -2.20 11.50
N GLY A 76 -8.72 -2.65 11.25
CA GLY A 76 -7.50 -1.85 11.43
C GLY A 76 -7.10 -1.03 10.19
N ILE A 77 -7.97 -0.94 9.18
CA ILE A 77 -7.72 -0.13 7.96
C ILE A 77 -8.03 1.34 8.25
N ILE A 78 -9.06 1.60 9.05
CA ILE A 78 -9.46 2.96 9.44
C ILE A 78 -8.77 3.31 10.74
N GLY A 79 -8.00 4.40 10.72
CA GLY A 79 -7.27 4.91 11.87
C GLY A 79 -7.62 6.36 12.18
N ASP A 80 -6.88 6.93 13.12
CA ASP A 80 -6.92 8.35 13.46
C ASP A 80 -5.57 9.00 13.15
N PHE A 81 -5.61 10.16 12.50
CA PHE A 81 -4.47 11.03 12.33
C PHE A 81 -4.86 12.44 12.80
N GLU A 82 -4.33 12.84 13.95
CA GLU A 82 -4.58 14.18 14.53
C GLU A 82 -6.07 14.49 14.73
N GLY A 83 -6.87 13.50 15.15
CA GLY A 83 -8.31 13.65 15.35
C GLY A 83 -9.13 13.61 14.05
N GLN A 84 -8.50 13.29 12.92
CA GLN A 84 -9.18 13.08 11.64
C GLN A 84 -9.18 11.58 11.26
N PRO A 85 -10.29 11.06 10.71
CA PRO A 85 -10.31 9.72 10.15
C PRO A 85 -9.26 9.55 9.03
N SER A 86 -8.55 8.44 9.06
CA SER A 86 -7.49 8.11 8.11
C SER A 86 -7.61 6.68 7.60
N ILE A 87 -7.01 6.41 6.44
CA ILE A 87 -6.98 5.09 5.80
C ILE A 87 -5.52 4.64 5.70
N GLU A 88 -5.16 3.56 6.39
CA GLU A 88 -3.84 2.92 6.27
C GLU A 88 -3.86 1.82 5.21
N MET A 89 -2.89 1.88 4.31
CA MET A 89 -2.70 0.91 3.22
C MET A 89 -1.26 0.44 3.25
N THR A 90 -1.03 -0.86 3.02
CA THR A 90 0.30 -1.45 3.17
C THR A 90 0.54 -2.50 2.10
N ASN A 91 1.76 -2.64 1.59
CA ASN A 91 2.14 -3.81 0.79
C ASN A 91 3.48 -4.37 1.29
N ARG A 92 3.57 -5.69 1.42
CA ARG A 92 4.80 -6.39 1.82
C ARG A 92 5.75 -6.46 0.62
N TYR A 93 7.05 -6.33 0.86
CA TYR A 93 8.03 -6.50 -0.22
C TYR A 93 8.23 -7.96 -0.61
N PHE A 94 7.92 -8.89 0.29
CA PHE A 94 8.26 -10.29 0.12
C PHE A 94 7.13 -11.25 0.46
N THR A 95 7.11 -12.37 -0.24
CA THR A 95 6.29 -13.55 0.06
C THR A 95 7.19 -14.74 0.35
N HIS A 96 6.85 -15.56 1.34
CA HIS A 96 7.62 -16.78 1.61
C HIS A 96 7.48 -17.77 0.44
N LYS A 97 8.56 -18.41 -0.01
CA LYS A 97 8.54 -19.32 -1.19
C LYS A 97 7.47 -20.42 -1.11
N ARG A 98 7.27 -20.97 0.09
CA ARG A 98 6.22 -21.98 0.36
C ARG A 98 4.79 -21.47 0.10
N GLN A 99 4.57 -20.16 0.19
CA GLN A 99 3.28 -19.51 -0.04
C GLN A 99 3.14 -18.93 -1.45
N ALA A 100 4.25 -18.69 -2.15
CA ALA A 100 4.25 -18.08 -3.48
C ALA A 100 3.73 -19.01 -4.58
N GLY A 101 3.65 -20.32 -4.33
CA GLY A 101 3.15 -21.28 -5.32
C GLY A 101 3.99 -21.26 -6.61
N LEU A 102 3.34 -21.00 -7.75
CA LEU A 102 3.98 -20.88 -9.07
C LEU A 102 4.33 -19.44 -9.45
N ALA A 103 4.14 -18.47 -8.54
CA ALA A 103 4.44 -17.07 -8.83
C ALA A 103 5.94 -16.89 -9.13
N LYS A 104 6.23 -16.09 -10.15
CA LYS A 104 7.60 -15.81 -10.58
C LYS A 104 8.23 -14.79 -9.63
N ASP A 105 9.44 -15.08 -9.17
CA ASP A 105 10.29 -14.10 -8.50
C ASP A 105 10.72 -13.04 -9.54
N ILE A 106 10.28 -11.81 -9.33
CA ILE A 106 10.60 -10.65 -10.16
C ILE A 106 11.61 -9.77 -9.44
N THR A 107 12.42 -9.05 -10.21
CA THR A 107 13.41 -8.11 -9.67
C THR A 107 12.75 -6.81 -9.25
N PHE A 108 13.22 -6.21 -8.17
CA PHE A 108 12.85 -4.82 -7.84
C PHE A 108 13.28 -3.88 -8.98
N SER A 109 12.50 -2.82 -9.21
CA SER A 109 12.93 -1.76 -10.11
C SER A 109 14.08 -0.97 -9.48
N GLU A 110 14.93 -0.38 -10.33
CA GLU A 110 16.02 0.50 -9.87
C GLU A 110 15.53 1.74 -9.09
N HIS A 111 14.24 2.09 -9.22
CA HIS A 111 13.62 3.18 -8.46
C HIS A 111 13.22 2.76 -7.04
N VAL A 112 12.92 1.47 -6.84
CA VAL A 112 12.53 0.90 -5.54
C VAL A 112 13.76 0.43 -4.77
N ASP A 113 14.72 -0.22 -5.43
CA ASP A 113 15.92 -0.76 -4.79
C ASP A 113 17.22 -0.37 -5.52
N PRO A 114 17.55 0.93 -5.62
CA PRO A 114 18.75 1.40 -6.32
C PRO A 114 20.07 0.85 -5.74
N LYS A 115 20.06 0.45 -4.46
CA LYS A 115 21.26 -0.04 -3.74
C LYS A 115 21.30 -1.56 -3.60
N GLY A 116 20.27 -2.29 -4.06
CA GLY A 116 20.18 -3.76 -3.93
C GLY A 116 19.94 -4.25 -2.49
N TYR A 117 19.47 -3.39 -1.59
CA TYR A 117 19.28 -3.72 -0.18
C TYR A 117 18.07 -4.63 0.05
N LEU A 118 16.98 -4.40 -0.68
CA LEU A 118 15.81 -5.29 -0.65
C LEU A 118 16.14 -6.63 -1.31
N GLU A 119 16.82 -6.61 -2.46
CA GLU A 119 17.23 -7.83 -3.15
C GLU A 119 18.16 -8.69 -2.27
N ASN A 120 19.09 -8.06 -1.55
CA ASN A 120 19.93 -8.75 -0.57
C ASN A 120 19.14 -9.27 0.64
N ALA A 121 18.16 -8.49 1.14
CA ALA A 121 17.32 -8.86 2.28
C ALA A 121 16.44 -10.09 2.02
N LYS A 122 15.97 -10.25 0.77
CA LYS A 122 15.15 -11.38 0.30
C LYS A 122 15.74 -12.74 0.70
N GLY A 123 17.07 -12.86 0.68
CA GLY A 123 17.78 -14.06 1.07
C GLY A 123 17.32 -15.30 0.30
N ARG A 124 17.28 -16.47 0.96
CA ARG A 124 16.92 -17.74 0.29
C ARG A 124 15.44 -18.14 0.43
N ASN A 125 14.74 -17.62 1.43
CA ASN A 125 13.43 -18.12 1.85
C ASN A 125 12.26 -17.33 1.25
N TYR A 126 12.54 -16.13 0.75
CA TYR A 126 11.52 -15.22 0.24
C TYR A 126 11.67 -14.98 -1.26
N VAL A 127 10.59 -14.48 -1.86
CA VAL A 127 10.50 -14.04 -3.26
C VAL A 127 9.78 -12.69 -3.30
N HIS A 128 10.13 -11.85 -4.26
CA HIS A 128 9.36 -10.67 -4.62
C HIS A 128 8.50 -11.05 -5.83
N ILE A 129 7.18 -11.05 -5.68
CA ILE A 129 6.25 -11.43 -6.75
C ILE A 129 5.43 -10.23 -7.19
N GLU A 130 4.68 -10.36 -8.27
CA GLU A 130 3.79 -9.30 -8.79
C GLU A 130 2.88 -8.71 -7.69
N ASP A 131 2.38 -9.55 -6.78
CA ASP A 131 1.54 -9.08 -5.67
C ASP A 131 2.25 -8.16 -4.65
N ASN A 132 3.58 -8.20 -4.63
CA ASN A 132 4.41 -7.38 -3.76
C ASN A 132 4.86 -6.07 -4.45
N ALA A 133 4.65 -5.96 -5.76
CA ALA A 133 5.01 -4.77 -6.52
C ALA A 133 4.00 -3.64 -6.27
N VAL A 134 4.53 -2.42 -6.18
CA VAL A 134 3.73 -1.20 -6.18
C VAL A 134 4.24 -0.33 -7.31
N TYR A 135 3.33 0.14 -8.15
CA TYR A 135 3.64 1.04 -9.25
C TYR A 135 3.46 2.49 -8.82
N TYR A 136 4.36 3.36 -9.25
CA TYR A 136 4.32 4.78 -8.90
C TYR A 136 4.19 5.60 -10.16
N TYR A 137 3.28 6.56 -10.14
CA TYR A 137 3.02 7.46 -11.24
C TYR A 137 2.95 8.91 -10.77
N GLU A 138 3.15 9.83 -11.71
CA GLU A 138 2.95 11.26 -11.53
C GLU A 138 2.03 11.74 -12.64
N MET A 139 1.00 12.51 -12.28
CA MET A 139 0.11 13.14 -13.23
C MET A 139 0.83 14.33 -13.87
N THR A 140 0.89 14.31 -15.19
CA THR A 140 1.43 15.38 -16.01
C THR A 140 0.34 15.87 -16.94
N THR A 141 0.25 17.18 -17.15
CA THR A 141 -0.70 17.77 -18.10
C THR A 141 0.07 18.09 -19.37
N ASP A 142 -0.39 17.56 -20.51
CA ASP A 142 0.24 17.88 -21.79
C ASP A 142 -0.16 19.28 -22.30
N LYS A 143 0.46 19.69 -23.42
CA LYS A 143 0.22 21.00 -24.04
C LYS A 143 -1.23 21.25 -24.48
N PHE A 144 -2.08 20.23 -24.50
CA PHE A 144 -3.50 20.33 -24.85
C PHE A 144 -4.41 20.31 -23.62
N GLY A 145 -3.84 20.24 -22.41
CA GLY A 145 -4.61 20.17 -21.17
C GLY A 145 -5.02 18.74 -20.76
N GLU A 146 -4.52 17.71 -21.46
CA GLU A 146 -4.85 16.32 -21.16
C GLU A 146 -3.94 15.76 -20.07
N ASN A 147 -4.53 15.15 -19.04
CA ASN A 147 -3.80 14.53 -17.94
C ASN A 147 -3.29 13.14 -18.34
N LYS A 148 -2.02 12.86 -18.06
CA LYS A 148 -1.34 11.59 -18.29
C LYS A 148 -0.57 11.16 -17.06
N PHE A 149 -0.71 9.90 -16.69
CA PHE A 149 0.09 9.29 -15.62
C PHE A 149 1.37 8.71 -16.22
N VAL A 150 2.51 9.25 -15.81
CA VAL A 150 3.83 8.77 -16.24
C VAL A 150 4.52 8.05 -15.08
N PRO A 151 5.25 6.95 -15.31
CA PRO A 151 5.99 6.26 -14.26
C PRO A 151 6.94 7.22 -13.53
N THR A 152 6.99 7.13 -12.20
CA THR A 152 7.85 7.96 -11.36
C THR A 152 8.53 7.13 -10.26
N LYS A 153 9.36 7.79 -9.45
CA LYS A 153 10.08 7.14 -8.34
C LYS A 153 9.25 7.21 -7.05
N PRO A 154 9.30 6.19 -6.18
CA PRO A 154 8.60 6.22 -4.90
C PRO A 154 8.97 7.43 -4.02
N VAL A 155 10.25 7.85 -4.07
CA VAL A 155 10.77 9.02 -3.35
C VAL A 155 10.09 10.34 -3.75
N ARG A 156 9.40 10.39 -4.90
CA ARG A 156 8.66 11.59 -5.33
C ARG A 156 7.39 11.80 -4.50
N VAL A 157 6.82 10.75 -3.91
CA VAL A 157 5.64 10.85 -3.03
C VAL A 157 6.06 11.43 -1.69
N GLN A 158 5.44 12.53 -1.29
CA GLN A 158 5.70 13.27 -0.07
C GLN A 158 4.45 13.44 0.79
N VAL A 159 4.67 13.74 2.08
CA VAL A 159 3.58 14.11 2.98
C VAL A 159 3.00 15.46 2.52
N GLY A 160 1.68 15.54 2.46
CA GLY A 160 0.96 16.68 1.90
C GLY A 160 0.53 16.51 0.43
N ASP A 161 1.09 15.53 -0.30
CA ASP A 161 0.70 15.28 -1.69
C ASP A 161 -0.73 14.76 -1.77
N ILE A 162 -1.49 15.27 -2.74
CA ILE A 162 -2.76 14.69 -3.16
C ILE A 162 -2.43 13.55 -4.11
N VAL A 163 -2.88 12.35 -3.76
CA VAL A 163 -2.62 11.13 -4.51
C VAL A 163 -3.90 10.39 -4.84
N GLU A 164 -3.84 9.57 -5.88
CA GLU A 164 -4.75 8.44 -6.08
C GLU A 164 -4.02 7.13 -5.77
N ALA A 165 -4.56 6.34 -4.86
CA ALA A 165 -4.08 5.00 -4.54
C ALA A 165 -5.01 3.97 -5.16
N GLN A 166 -4.47 3.08 -5.99
CA GLN A 166 -5.18 1.85 -6.36
C GLN A 166 -4.86 0.78 -5.34
N ILE A 167 -5.90 0.13 -4.82
CA ILE A 167 -5.77 -0.86 -3.75
C ILE A 167 -6.59 -2.11 -4.00
N SER A 168 -6.14 -3.20 -3.41
CA SER A 168 -6.90 -4.44 -3.29
C SER A 168 -7.27 -4.67 -1.83
N VAL A 169 -8.53 -5.01 -1.57
CA VAL A 169 -8.96 -5.43 -0.22
C VAL A 169 -8.81 -6.94 -0.11
N ILE A 170 -8.06 -7.39 0.89
CA ILE A 170 -7.83 -8.81 1.14
C ILE A 170 -8.32 -9.20 2.53
N LEU A 171 -8.67 -10.48 2.68
CA LEU A 171 -8.93 -11.12 3.97
C LEU A 171 -7.83 -12.16 4.21
N ALA A 172 -6.92 -11.87 5.14
CA ALA A 172 -5.80 -12.74 5.46
C ALA A 172 -6.13 -13.60 6.69
N PRO A 173 -5.88 -14.93 6.65
CA PRO A 173 -5.98 -15.77 7.83
C PRO A 173 -4.85 -15.44 8.83
N LEU A 174 -5.20 -15.46 10.10
CA LEU A 174 -4.30 -15.38 11.25
C LEU A 174 -4.26 -16.74 11.98
N GLN A 175 -3.49 -16.80 13.07
CA GLN A 175 -3.54 -17.94 14.00
C GLN A 175 -4.94 -18.07 14.62
N ASP A 176 -5.25 -19.25 15.16
CA ASP A 176 -6.51 -19.53 15.87
C ASP A 176 -7.79 -19.28 15.08
N LYS A 177 -7.74 -19.47 13.75
CA LYS A 177 -8.88 -19.26 12.83
C LYS A 177 -9.42 -17.83 12.85
N LYS A 178 -8.61 -16.87 13.29
CA LYS A 178 -8.90 -15.45 13.15
C LYS A 178 -8.55 -14.97 11.75
N TYR A 179 -9.14 -13.87 11.33
CA TYR A 179 -8.92 -13.25 10.02
C TYR A 179 -8.75 -11.75 10.20
N LYS A 180 -7.89 -11.16 9.37
CA LYS A 180 -7.69 -9.71 9.32
C LYS A 180 -7.96 -9.21 7.90
N SER A 181 -8.80 -8.19 7.77
CA SER A 181 -8.91 -7.44 6.52
C SER A 181 -7.73 -6.47 6.38
N SER A 182 -7.19 -6.32 5.18
CA SER A 182 -6.10 -5.37 4.90
C SER A 182 -6.26 -4.78 3.50
N MET A 183 -5.76 -3.56 3.32
CA MET A 183 -5.66 -2.92 2.01
C MET A 183 -4.24 -3.01 1.49
N ILE A 184 -4.10 -3.63 0.32
CA ILE A 184 -2.84 -3.80 -0.38
C ILE A 184 -2.70 -2.73 -1.45
N ILE A 185 -1.62 -1.96 -1.38
CA ILE A 185 -1.29 -0.95 -2.38
C ILE A 185 -0.92 -1.67 -3.68
N ARG A 186 -1.53 -1.27 -4.79
CA ARG A 186 -1.20 -1.71 -6.16
C ARG A 186 -0.50 -0.61 -6.94
N SER A 187 -0.98 0.62 -6.81
CA SER A 187 -0.30 1.80 -7.36
C SER A 187 -0.56 3.06 -6.55
N LEU A 188 0.35 4.02 -6.67
CA LEU A 188 0.25 5.38 -6.13
C LEU A 188 0.54 6.38 -7.24
N SER A 189 -0.42 7.26 -7.50
CA SER A 189 -0.32 8.31 -8.51
C SER A 189 -0.36 9.67 -7.83
N ILE A 190 0.68 10.48 -7.98
CA ILE A 190 0.67 11.87 -7.52
C ILE A 190 -0.23 12.67 -8.45
N ILE A 191 -1.32 13.24 -7.92
CA ILE A 191 -2.22 14.13 -8.66
C ILE A 191 -1.70 15.57 -8.51
N ASP A 192 -1.37 15.98 -7.29
CA ASP A 192 -0.90 17.33 -7.00
C ASP A 192 0.08 17.32 -5.83
N GLY A 193 1.31 17.77 -6.08
CA GLY A 193 2.38 17.92 -5.09
C GLY A 193 2.62 19.37 -4.67
N SER A 194 1.75 20.32 -5.01
CA SER A 194 1.93 21.75 -4.69
C SER A 194 1.85 22.04 -3.19
N TYR A 195 1.27 21.12 -2.41
CA TYR A 195 1.06 21.25 -0.97
C TYR A 195 2.12 20.52 -0.13
N THR A 196 3.17 19.96 -0.75
CA THR A 196 4.33 19.47 0.02
C THR A 196 4.89 20.65 0.82
N GLN A 197 4.77 20.63 2.15
CA GLN A 197 5.29 21.73 2.95
C GLN A 197 6.80 21.85 2.74
N ALA A 198 7.22 23.08 2.40
CA ALA A 198 8.58 23.58 2.50
C ALA A 198 9.02 23.68 3.97
N SER A 199 8.98 22.55 4.69
CA SER A 199 9.47 22.40 6.05
C SER A 199 10.84 21.73 6.01
N GLN A 200 11.82 22.49 5.52
CA GLN A 200 13.20 22.38 5.97
C GLN A 200 13.42 23.37 7.11
#